data_AF-L7W5F9-F1
#
_entry.id   AF-L7W5F9-F1
#
_cell.length_a   1.000
_cell.length_b   1.000
_cell.length_c   1.000
_cell.angle_alpha   90.00
_cell.angle_beta   90.00
_cell.angle_gamma   90.00
#
_symmetry.space_group_name_H-M   'P 1'
#
loop_
_entity.id
_entity.type
_entity.pdbx_description
1 polymer ?
#
loop_
_entity_poly.entity_id
_entity_poly.type
_entity_poly.pdbx_seq_one_letter_code
_entity_poly.pdbx_strand_id
1 'polypeptide(L)' 'MSKLAFRILAFFFGAGSLGAVSESYRIMTSSTPDIASQRAYLTVMSVTMLLLFIYLTQYFWKKSK' A
#
# COMPACT_ATOMS: atom_id res chain seq x y z
N MET A 1 11.80 1.96 20.54
CA MET A 1 12.22 1.55 19.16
C MET A 1 13.43 2.37 18.76
N SER A 2 14.44 1.74 18.15
CA SER A 2 15.63 2.46 17.68
C SER A 2 15.34 3.21 16.37
N LYS A 3 16.13 4.25 16.07
CA LYS A 3 16.04 4.98 14.78
C LYS A 3 16.20 4.05 13.57
N LEU A 4 16.99 2.99 13.73
CA LEU A 4 17.25 1.96 12.72
C LEU A 4 15.98 1.13 12.46
N ALA A 5 15.25 0.74 13.52
CA ALA A 5 13.97 0.05 13.37
C ALA A 5 12.95 0.90 12.59
N PHE A 6 12.82 2.20 12.89
CA PHE A 6 11.92 3.08 12.13
C PHE A 6 12.32 3.23 10.65
N ARG A 7 13.63 3.25 10.36
CA ARG A 7 14.14 3.31 8.99
C ARG A 7 13.81 2.04 8.20
N ILE A 8 13.97 0.88 8.84
CA ILE A 8 13.60 -0.42 8.27
C ILE A 8 12.09 -0.46 8.00
N LEU A 9 11.25 -0.12 8.98
CA LEU A 9 9.80 -0.08 8.79
C LEU A 9 9.41 0.86 7.63
N ALA A 10 9.97 2.07 7.58
CA ALA A 10 9.71 3.00 6.49
C ALA A 10 10.06 2.40 5.11
N PHE A 11 11.15 1.65 5.02
CA PHE A 11 11.54 0.97 3.78
C PHE A 11 10.56 -0.15 3.40
N PHE A 12 10.14 -0.97 4.36
CA PHE A 12 9.15 -2.04 4.13
C PHE A 12 7.79 -1.49 3.69
N PHE A 13 7.28 -0.45 4.35
CA PHE A 13 6.02 0.19 3.95
C PHE A 13 6.15 0.92 2.61
N GLY A 14 7.32 1.51 2.31
CA GLY A 14 7.60 2.13 1.03
C GLY A 14 7.59 1.10 -0.11
N ALA A 15 8.29 -0.02 0.06
CA ALA A 15 8.27 -1.13 -0.89
C ALA A 15 6.86 -1.75 -1.02
N GLY A 16 6.16 -1.92 0.10
CA GLY A 16 4.78 -2.40 0.12
C GLY A 16 3.81 -1.50 -0.65
N SER A 17 4.03 -0.19 -0.65
CA SER A 17 3.22 0.75 -1.44
C SER A 17 3.34 0.49 -2.95
N LEU A 18 4.51 0.12 -3.46
CA LEU A 18 4.70 -0.25 -4.87
C LEU A 18 3.94 -1.54 -5.22
N GLY A 19 3.94 -2.51 -4.30
CA GLY A 19 3.12 -3.72 -4.44
C GLY A 19 1.62 -3.40 -4.46
N ALA A 20 1.17 -2.48 -3.61
CA ALA A 20 -0.22 -2.02 -3.58
C ALA A 20 -0.63 -1.27 -4.86
N VAL A 21 0.27 -0.51 -5.51
CA VAL A 21 0.01 0.09 -6.84
C VAL A 21 -0.25 -1.02 -7.87
N SER A 22 0.62 -2.03 -7.93
CA SER A 22 0.49 -3.14 -8.86
C SER A 22 -0.82 -3.91 -8.64
N GLU A 23 -1.20 -4.12 -7.37
CA GLU A 23 -2.45 -4.77 -6.99
C GLU A 23 -3.68 -3.95 -7.42
N SER A 24 -3.67 -2.64 -7.16
CA SER A 24 -4.72 -1.72 -7.61
C SER A 24 -4.89 -1.79 -9.13
N TYR A 25 -3.79 -1.80 -9.87
CA TYR A 25 -3.81 -1.93 -11.33
C TYR A 25 -4.37 -3.27 -11.79
N ARG A 26 -4.00 -4.38 -11.11
CA ARG A 26 -4.54 -5.71 -11.41
C ARG A 26 -6.04 -5.79 -11.15
N ILE A 27 -6.54 -5.19 -10.06
CA ILE A 27 -7.98 -5.15 -9.76
C ILE A 27 -8.74 -4.36 -10.83
N MET A 28 -8.20 -3.21 -11.26
CA MET A 28 -8.84 -2.37 -12.27
C MET A 28 -8.90 -3.02 -13.65
N THR A 29 -7.86 -3.78 -14.02
CA THR A 29 -7.71 -4.40 -15.34
C THR A 29 -8.18 -5.85 -15.39
N SER A 30 -8.39 -6.52 -14.25
CA SER A 30 -8.85 -7.91 -14.24
C SER A 30 -10.28 -8.03 -14.74
N SER A 31 -10.48 -8.98 -15.65
CA SER A 31 -11.77 -9.35 -16.22
C SER A 31 -12.38 -10.59 -15.55
N THR A 32 -11.77 -11.11 -14.48
CA THR A 32 -12.32 -12.28 -13.78
C THR A 32 -13.65 -11.94 -13.11
N PRO A 33 -14.66 -12.83 -13.19
CA PRO A 33 -16.03 -12.55 -12.72
C PRO A 33 -16.09 -12.28 -11.19
N ASP A 34 -15.20 -12.90 -10.43
CA ASP A 34 -14.96 -12.65 -9.00
C ASP A 34 -14.54 -11.21 -8.70
N ILE A 35 -13.66 -10.62 -9.51
CA ILE A 35 -13.20 -9.23 -9.34
C ILE A 35 -14.17 -8.24 -10.00
N ALA A 36 -14.76 -8.56 -11.14
CA ALA A 36 -15.60 -7.64 -11.90
C ALA A 36 -16.86 -7.22 -11.13
N SER A 37 -17.50 -8.16 -10.43
CA SER A 37 -18.71 -7.89 -9.62
C SER A 37 -18.44 -7.02 -8.39
N GLN A 38 -17.22 -7.05 -7.86
CA GLN A 38 -16.81 -6.31 -6.65
C GLN A 38 -15.73 -5.25 -6.93
N ARG A 39 -15.49 -4.90 -8.20
CA ARG A 39 -14.34 -4.10 -8.62
C ARG A 39 -14.25 -2.78 -7.87
N ALA A 40 -15.37 -2.07 -7.75
CA ALA A 40 -15.42 -0.79 -7.04
C ALA A 40 -14.98 -0.93 -5.58
N TYR A 41 -15.47 -1.95 -4.87
CA TYR A 41 -15.11 -2.21 -3.48
C TYR A 41 -13.62 -2.60 -3.33
N LEU A 42 -13.15 -3.52 -4.17
CA LEU A 42 -11.76 -3.96 -4.20
C LEU A 42 -10.79 -2.81 -4.54
N THR A 43 -11.15 -1.96 -5.49
CA THR A 43 -10.35 -0.78 -5.85
C THR A 43 -10.30 0.22 -4.70
N VAL A 44 -11.43 0.54 -4.05
CA VAL A 44 -11.44 1.43 -2.89
C VAL A 44 -10.59 0.88 -1.75
N MET A 45 -10.70 -0.42 -1.46
CA MET A 45 -9.89 -1.08 -0.44
C MET A 45 -8.39 -1.05 -0.78
N SER A 46 -8.03 -1.34 -2.04
CA SER A 46 -6.64 -1.34 -2.52
C SER A 46 -6.02 0.06 -2.45
N VAL A 47 -6.75 1.09 -2.92
CA VAL A 47 -6.31 2.50 -2.85
C VAL A 47 -6.19 2.97 -1.40
N THR A 48 -7.13 2.58 -0.53
CA THR A 48 -7.06 2.92 0.90
C THR A 48 -5.80 2.31 1.54
N MET A 49 -5.48 1.06 1.20
CA MET A 49 -4.30 0.39 1.74
C MET A 49 -2.99 0.98 1.19
N LEU A 50 -2.97 1.39 -0.08
CA LEU A 50 -1.88 2.17 -0.67
C LEU A 50 -1.64 3.48 0.10
N LEU A 51 -2.69 4.26 0.34
CA LEU A 51 -2.59 5.51 1.09
C LEU A 51 -2.08 5.26 2.52
N LEU A 52 -2.52 4.18 3.16
CA LEU A 52 -2.03 3.78 4.48
C LEU A 52 -0.53 3.47 4.46
N PHE A 53 -0.04 2.72 3.47
CA PHE A 53 1.39 2.41 3.33
C PHE A 53 2.23 3.66 3.07
N ILE A 54 1.75 4.58 2.23
CA ILE A 54 2.43 5.86 1.99
C ILE A 54 2.46 6.69 3.29
N TYR A 55 1.35 6.77 4.02
CA TYR A 55 1.27 7.48 5.29
C TYR A 55 2.22 6.90 6.34
N LEU A 56 2.23 5.58 6.50
CA LEU A 56 3.12 4.90 7.44
C LEU A 56 4.59 5.08 7.07
N THR A 57 4.91 5.04 5.77
CA THR A 57 6.26 5.34 5.27
C THR A 57 6.71 6.73 5.69
N GLN A 58 5.87 7.74 5.44
CA GLN A 58 6.13 9.13 5.85
C GLN A 58 6.28 9.26 7.37
N TYR A 59 5.39 8.63 8.14
CA TYR A 59 5.40 8.66 9.60
C TYR A 59 6.69 8.06 10.18
N PHE A 60 7.06 6.86 9.74
CA PHE A 60 8.27 6.18 10.21
C PHE A 60 9.56 6.87 9.72
N TRP A 61 9.55 7.45 8.52
CA TRP A 61 10.68 8.23 8.03
C TRP A 61 10.92 9.48 8.88
N LYS A 62 9.86 10.21 9.23
CA LYS A 62 9.94 11.38 10.13
C LYS A 62 10.42 10.99 11.54
N LYS A 63 10.01 9.82 12.05
CA LYS A 63 10.46 9.28 13.35
C LYS A 63 11.88 8.71 13.33
N SER A 64 12.42 8.38 12.16
CA SER A 64 13.79 7.86 11.99
C SER A 64 14.85 8.97 11.96
N LYS A 65 14.47 10.16 11.49
CA LYS A 65 15.31 11.37 11.54
C LYS A 65 15.60 11.75 12.99
#